data_AF-V8NIT6-F1
#
_entry.id   AF-V8NIT6-F1
#
_cell.length_a   1.000
_cell.length_b   1.000
_cell.length_c   1.000
_cell.angle_alpha   90.00
_cell.angle_beta   90.00
_cell.angle_gamma   90.00
#
_symmetry.space_group_name_H-M   'P 1'
#
loop_
_entity.id
_entity.type
_entity.pdbx_description
1 polymer ?
#
loop_
_entity_poly.entity_id
_entity_poly.type
_entity_poly.pdbx_seq_one_letter_code
_entity_poly.pdbx_strand_id
1 'polypeptide(L)'
;MQPPDPVTFAVAGLGSGLTEAVVVNPFEVVKVSLQANRDAFKEQPSTFAKAHQIIQANGWGLSGLNKGLSATLGRHGVFNMVYFGFYFNVKNIIPANKLLRIEEHTKYGILLYEAALRIFLYMVPCSYYGLQLSSAPTNIGNDPTLEFLRKFGIGLASGTIASIINIPFDVAKSRIQGPQPVPGEIKYRTCFKTMATVYKEEG
;
A
#
# COMPACT_ATOMS: atom_id res chain seq x y z
N MET A 1 -23.02 18.82 -5.80
CA MET A 1 -21.64 18.54 -5.37
C MET A 1 -21.04 17.61 -6.43
N GLN A 2 -20.01 18.05 -7.16
CA GLN A 2 -19.36 17.21 -8.16
C GLN A 2 -18.67 16.01 -7.46
N PRO A 3 -18.61 14.83 -8.09
CA PRO A 3 -17.86 13.72 -7.52
C PRO A 3 -16.39 14.15 -7.37
N PRO A 4 -15.75 13.87 -6.22
CA PRO A 4 -14.36 14.25 -5.99
C PRO A 4 -13.46 13.63 -7.08
N ASP A 5 -12.56 14.47 -7.61
CA ASP A 5 -11.62 14.11 -8.65
C ASP A 5 -10.69 12.95 -8.19
N PRO A 6 -10.25 12.05 -9.10
CA PRO A 6 -9.33 10.96 -8.78
C PRO A 6 -8.13 11.38 -7.91
N VAL A 7 -7.60 12.58 -8.16
CA VAL A 7 -6.45 13.14 -7.44
C VAL A 7 -6.80 13.44 -5.98
N THR A 8 -8.05 13.80 -5.69
CA THR A 8 -8.52 14.10 -4.32
C THR A 8 -8.36 12.88 -3.41
N PHE A 9 -8.74 11.69 -3.89
CA PHE A 9 -8.60 10.46 -3.12
C PHE A 9 -7.14 10.04 -2.94
N ALA A 10 -6.31 10.26 -3.96
CA ALA A 10 -4.88 9.98 -3.88
C ALA A 10 -4.18 10.90 -2.85
N VAL A 11 -4.47 12.20 -2.86
CA VAL A 11 -3.93 13.17 -1.89
C VAL A 11 -4.44 12.89 -0.48
N ALA A 12 -5.71 12.55 -0.32
CA ALA A 12 -6.26 12.15 0.97
C ALA A 12 -5.57 10.88 1.52
N GLY A 13 -5.33 9.88 0.66
CA GLY A 13 -4.58 8.67 1.03
C GLY A 13 -3.12 8.96 1.38
N LEU A 14 -2.46 9.84 0.63
CA LEU A 14 -1.10 10.28 0.95
C LEU A 14 -1.04 10.96 2.33
N GLY A 15 -1.94 11.91 2.58
CA GLY A 15 -2.01 12.63 3.85
C GLY A 15 -2.26 11.69 5.03
N SER A 16 -3.23 10.77 4.91
CA SER A 16 -3.50 9.79 5.97
C SER A 16 -2.30 8.88 6.22
N GLY A 17 -1.65 8.41 5.17
CA GLY A 17 -0.47 7.54 5.28
C GLY A 17 0.75 8.22 5.90
N LEU A 18 0.98 9.50 5.59
CA LEU A 18 2.08 10.25 6.19
C LEU A 18 1.85 10.50 7.69
N THR A 19 0.62 10.85 8.09
CA THR A 19 0.30 11.04 9.51
C THR A 19 0.38 9.73 10.28
N GLU A 20 -0.12 8.62 9.71
CA GLU A 20 0.03 7.29 10.30
C GLU A 20 1.51 6.94 10.50
N ALA A 21 2.34 7.13 9.48
CA ALA A 21 3.77 6.84 9.52
C ALA A 21 4.48 7.51 10.69
N VAL A 22 4.19 8.78 11.00
CA VAL A 22 4.85 9.49 12.12
C VAL A 22 4.52 8.84 13.46
N VAL A 23 3.27 8.39 13.65
CA VAL A 23 2.81 7.79 14.90
C VAL A 23 3.31 6.35 15.05
N VAL A 24 3.30 5.57 13.97
CA VAL A 24 3.64 4.14 14.01
C VAL A 24 5.15 3.88 13.97
N ASN A 25 5.94 4.77 13.39
CA ASN A 25 7.38 4.59 13.21
C ASN A 25 8.15 4.15 14.49
N PRO A 26 7.96 4.77 15.68
CA PRO A 26 8.65 4.33 16.89
C PRO A 26 8.33 2.87 17.27
N PHE A 27 7.09 2.42 17.06
CA PHE A 27 6.68 1.05 17.33
C PHE A 27 7.23 0.07 16.29
N GLU A 28 7.30 0.50 15.02
CA GLU A 28 7.86 -0.31 13.95
C GLU A 28 9.36 -0.55 14.15
N VAL A 29 10.12 0.44 14.59
CA VAL A 29 11.56 0.28 14.88
C VAL A 29 11.79 -0.78 15.97
N VAL A 30 11.00 -0.75 17.05
CA VAL A 30 11.09 -1.75 18.12
C VAL A 30 10.73 -3.14 17.58
N LYS A 31 9.63 -3.24 16.82
CA LYS A 31 9.19 -4.50 16.19
C LYS A 31 10.26 -5.09 15.28
N VAL A 32 10.83 -4.30 14.36
CA VAL A 32 11.87 -4.77 13.44
C VAL A 32 13.13 -5.17 14.22
N SER A 33 13.49 -4.43 15.27
CA SER A 33 14.65 -4.77 16.10
C SER A 33 14.47 -6.09 16.84
N LEU A 34 13.26 -6.39 17.34
CA LEU A 34 12.93 -7.68 17.94
C LEU A 34 12.97 -8.80 16.89
N GLN A 35 12.37 -8.59 15.71
CA GLN A 35 12.32 -9.59 14.63
C GLN A 35 13.69 -9.88 14.01
N ALA A 36 14.63 -8.93 14.05
CA ALA A 36 15.97 -9.11 13.52
C ALA A 36 16.86 -10.00 14.41
N ASN A 37 16.58 -10.09 15.72
CA ASN A 37 17.36 -10.90 16.66
C ASN A 37 16.90 -12.37 16.61
N ARG A 38 17.31 -13.09 15.57
CA ARG A 38 16.98 -14.52 15.38
C ARG A 38 17.65 -15.43 16.41
N ASP A 39 18.81 -15.07 16.96
CA ASP A 39 19.53 -15.89 17.96
C ASP A 39 18.92 -15.78 19.37
N ALA A 40 18.03 -14.80 19.58
CA ALA A 40 17.43 -14.48 20.88
C ALA A 40 16.02 -15.08 21.08
N PHE A 41 15.54 -16.00 20.25
CA PHE A 41 14.24 -16.64 20.50
C PHE A 41 14.18 -17.40 21.85
N LYS A 42 15.33 -17.67 22.47
CA LYS A 42 15.41 -18.23 23.83
C LYS A 42 15.31 -17.16 24.95
N GLU A 43 15.77 -15.93 24.70
CA GLU A 43 15.67 -14.80 25.64
C GLU A 43 15.41 -13.49 24.86
N GLN A 44 14.16 -13.26 24.47
CA GLN A 44 13.79 -11.97 23.88
C GLN A 44 13.46 -10.96 24.99
N PRO A 45 14.11 -9.78 25.00
CA PRO A 45 13.70 -8.71 25.90
C PRO A 45 12.28 -8.26 25.56
N SER A 46 11.53 -7.82 26.57
CA SER A 46 10.20 -7.26 26.36
C SER A 46 10.25 -6.04 25.44
N THR A 47 9.12 -5.72 24.79
CA THR A 47 8.99 -4.54 23.92
C THR A 47 9.45 -3.25 24.63
N PHE A 48 9.10 -3.09 25.90
CA PHE A 48 9.52 -1.95 26.72
C PHE A 48 11.02 -1.96 27.02
N ALA A 49 11.58 -3.11 27.38
CA ALA A 49 13.01 -3.24 27.60
C ALA A 49 13.80 -2.90 26.33
N LYS A 50 13.33 -3.36 25.17
CA LYS A 50 13.96 -3.06 23.87
C LYS A 50 13.85 -1.58 23.50
N ALA A 51 12.68 -0.97 23.69
CA ALA A 51 12.49 0.46 23.47
C ALA A 51 13.41 1.28 24.37
N HIS A 52 13.49 0.94 25.65
CA HIS A 52 14.36 1.60 26.61
C HIS A 52 15.84 1.46 26.23
N GLN A 53 16.29 0.27 25.83
CA GLN A 53 17.66 0.06 25.33
C GLN A 53 17.97 0.93 24.10
N ILE A 54 17.04 1.05 23.15
CA ILE A 54 17.23 1.90 21.96
C ILE A 54 17.34 3.37 22.35
N ILE A 55 16.50 3.83 23.28
CA ILE A 55 16.51 5.21 23.77
C ILE A 55 17.81 5.50 24.53
N GLN A 56 18.28 4.58 25.38
CA GLN A 56 19.53 4.75 26.12
C GLN A 56 20.76 4.76 25.19
N ALA A 57 20.75 3.96 24.12
CA ALA A 57 21.88 3.87 23.20
C ALA A 57 21.91 5.00 22.16
N ASN A 58 20.76 5.36 21.57
CA ASN A 58 20.68 6.22 20.38
C ASN A 58 19.67 7.37 20.50
N GLY A 59 18.97 7.48 21.63
CA GLY A 59 17.99 8.53 21.90
C GLY A 59 16.66 8.39 21.15
N TRP A 60 15.87 9.47 21.18
CA TRP A 60 14.54 9.57 20.57
C TRP A 60 14.56 10.00 19.10
N GLY A 61 15.71 10.44 18.61
CA GLY A 61 15.85 11.04 17.29
C GLY A 61 15.89 10.04 16.13
N LEU A 62 16.26 10.54 14.96
CA LEU A 62 16.33 9.77 13.70
C LEU A 62 17.41 8.67 13.70
N SER A 63 18.31 8.66 14.67
CA SER A 63 19.31 7.60 14.86
C SER A 63 18.83 6.49 15.81
N GLY A 64 17.81 6.76 16.62
CA GLY A 64 17.30 5.86 17.66
C GLY A 64 15.87 5.44 17.38
N LEU A 65 14.93 5.84 18.24
CA LEU A 65 13.54 5.37 18.15
C LEU A 65 12.84 5.79 16.84
N ASN A 66 13.27 6.88 16.22
CA ASN A 66 12.73 7.33 14.92
C ASN A 66 13.57 6.92 13.71
N LYS A 67 14.42 5.89 13.84
CA LYS A 67 15.25 5.39 12.74
C LYS A 67 14.40 4.92 11.55
N GLY A 68 14.77 5.37 10.37
CA GLY A 68 14.09 4.97 9.13
C GLY A 68 12.76 5.66 8.87
N LEU A 69 12.43 6.74 9.60
CA LEU A 69 11.19 7.51 9.41
C LEU A 69 10.93 7.88 7.94
N SER A 70 11.96 8.28 7.19
CA SER A 70 11.81 8.58 5.76
C SER A 70 11.33 7.40 4.91
N ALA A 71 11.78 6.19 5.22
CA ALA A 71 11.34 4.97 4.52
C ALA A 71 9.94 4.55 4.97
N THR A 72 9.60 4.76 6.24
CA THR A 72 8.24 4.55 6.78
C THR A 72 7.23 5.51 6.15
N LEU A 73 7.58 6.80 6.01
CA LEU A 73 6.77 7.81 5.33
C LEU A 73 6.57 7.45 3.85
N GLY A 74 7.64 7.07 3.15
CA GLY A 74 7.56 6.62 1.76
C GLY A 74 6.64 5.41 1.61
N ARG A 75 6.82 4.40 2.47
CA ARG A 75 6.02 3.18 2.47
C ARG A 75 4.52 3.47 2.66
N HIS A 76 4.13 4.09 3.77
CA HIS A 76 2.72 4.30 4.09
C HIS A 76 2.08 5.36 3.18
N GLY A 77 2.83 6.42 2.84
CA GLY A 77 2.35 7.47 1.96
C GLY A 77 2.09 6.96 0.54
N VAL A 78 3.07 6.27 -0.07
CA VAL A 78 2.93 5.76 -1.44
C VAL A 78 1.90 4.64 -1.52
N PHE A 79 1.90 3.71 -0.55
CA PHE A 79 0.90 2.65 -0.51
C PHE A 79 -0.52 3.21 -0.43
N ASN A 80 -0.81 4.11 0.53
CA ASN A 80 -2.16 4.65 0.70
C ASN A 80 -2.59 5.58 -0.45
N MET A 81 -1.67 6.34 -1.02
CA MET A 81 -1.93 7.16 -2.21
C MET A 81 -2.39 6.30 -3.39
N VAL A 82 -1.65 5.24 -3.71
CA VAL A 82 -1.98 4.35 -4.83
C VAL A 82 -3.24 3.53 -4.52
N TYR A 83 -3.36 3.02 -3.29
CA TYR A 83 -4.51 2.21 -2.89
C TYR A 83 -5.82 3.01 -2.93
N PHE A 84 -5.89 4.20 -2.32
CA PHE A 84 -7.10 5.04 -2.35
C PHE A 84 -7.36 5.60 -3.74
N GLY A 85 -6.32 6.08 -4.42
CA GLY A 85 -6.41 6.53 -5.80
C GLY A 85 -7.05 5.46 -6.68
N PHE A 86 -6.54 4.23 -6.66
CA PHE A 86 -7.08 3.18 -7.52
C PHE A 86 -8.44 2.66 -7.06
N TYR A 87 -8.60 2.37 -5.76
CA TYR A 87 -9.81 1.74 -5.21
C TYR A 87 -11.06 2.59 -5.45
N PHE A 88 -11.02 3.88 -5.10
CA PHE A 88 -12.19 4.75 -5.25
C PHE A 88 -12.52 5.05 -6.70
N ASN A 89 -11.51 5.14 -7.58
CA ASN A 89 -11.73 5.31 -9.00
C ASN A 89 -12.39 4.10 -9.67
N VAL A 90 -11.88 2.90 -9.40
CA VAL A 90 -12.46 1.68 -9.98
C VAL A 90 -13.84 1.39 -9.40
N LYS A 91 -14.06 1.66 -8.10
CA LYS A 91 -15.38 1.54 -7.46
C LYS A 91 -16.42 2.45 -8.12
N ASN A 92 -16.03 3.63 -8.57
CA ASN A 92 -16.91 4.56 -9.29
C ASN A 92 -17.20 4.11 -10.73
N ILE A 93 -16.24 3.44 -11.40
CA ILE A 93 -16.39 2.92 -12.77
C ILE A 93 -17.25 1.64 -12.83
N ILE A 94 -17.18 0.79 -11.79
CA ILE A 94 -17.90 -0.48 -11.72
C ILE A 94 -19.04 -0.39 -10.67
N PRO A 95 -20.18 0.24 -11.02
CA PRO A 95 -21.34 0.27 -10.16
C PRO A 95 -22.00 -1.12 -10.09
N ALA A 96 -22.58 -1.48 -8.94
CA ALA A 96 -23.07 -2.83 -8.64
C ALA A 96 -24.16 -3.30 -9.61
N ASN A 97 -24.91 -2.36 -10.19
CA ASN A 97 -25.95 -2.59 -11.19
C ASN A 97 -25.44 -3.10 -12.55
N LYS A 98 -24.14 -3.01 -12.86
CA LYS A 98 -23.56 -3.46 -14.13
C LYS A 98 -23.07 -4.91 -14.12
N LEU A 99 -22.72 -5.48 -12.95
CA LEU A 99 -22.27 -6.87 -12.86
C LEU A 99 -23.40 -7.87 -13.17
N LEU A 100 -24.64 -7.49 -12.90
CA LEU A 100 -25.85 -8.31 -13.12
C LEU A 100 -26.21 -8.55 -14.59
N ARG A 101 -25.53 -7.90 -15.54
CA ARG A 101 -25.73 -8.13 -16.98
C ARG A 101 -24.65 -9.03 -17.60
N ILE A 102 -23.69 -9.49 -16.80
CA ILE A 102 -22.57 -10.36 -17.24
C ILE A 102 -22.84 -11.83 -16.84
N GLU A 103 -23.98 -12.15 -16.20
CA GLU A 103 -24.32 -13.54 -15.90
C GLU A 103 -24.80 -14.36 -17.11
N GLU A 104 -25.19 -13.75 -18.23
CA GLU A 104 -25.75 -14.51 -19.37
C GLU A 104 -24.70 -15.00 -20.38
N HIS A 105 -23.43 -14.56 -20.31
CA HIS A 105 -22.39 -15.05 -21.21
C HIS A 105 -21.04 -15.29 -20.50
N THR A 106 -20.84 -16.56 -20.15
CA THR A 106 -19.58 -17.30 -20.31
C THR A 106 -18.57 -17.30 -19.13
N LYS A 107 -18.52 -18.47 -18.46
CA LYS A 107 -17.38 -19.11 -17.76
C LYS A 107 -16.33 -18.19 -17.11
N TYR A 108 -16.52 -18.01 -15.80
CA TYR A 108 -15.59 -17.46 -14.83
C TYR A 108 -14.19 -18.12 -14.91
N GLY A 109 -13.18 -17.30 -15.20
CA GLY A 109 -11.76 -17.70 -15.16
C GLY A 109 -10.79 -16.68 -15.76
N ILE A 110 -11.21 -15.93 -16.79
CA ILE A 110 -10.32 -15.07 -17.60
C ILE A 110 -10.53 -13.56 -17.35
N LEU A 111 -11.62 -13.16 -16.71
CA LEU A 111 -12.04 -11.75 -16.60
C LEU A 111 -11.24 -10.89 -15.61
N LEU A 112 -10.56 -11.48 -14.62
CA LEU A 112 -9.67 -10.70 -13.73
C LEU A 112 -8.39 -10.26 -14.44
N TYR A 113 -7.87 -11.09 -15.35
CA TYR A 113 -6.71 -10.76 -16.18
C TYR A 113 -7.08 -9.73 -17.27
N GLU A 114 -8.21 -9.93 -17.95
CA GLU A 114 -8.71 -9.00 -18.98
C GLU A 114 -9.10 -7.63 -18.41
N ALA A 115 -9.64 -7.56 -17.19
CA ALA A 115 -9.93 -6.29 -16.53
C ALA A 115 -8.63 -5.56 -16.12
N ALA A 116 -7.62 -6.29 -15.62
CA ALA A 116 -6.31 -5.73 -15.31
C ALA A 116 -5.57 -5.24 -16.58
N LEU A 117 -5.65 -6.01 -17.68
CA LEU A 117 -5.09 -5.62 -18.98
C LEU A 117 -5.83 -4.42 -19.59
N ARG A 118 -7.16 -4.38 -19.46
CA ARG A 118 -7.98 -3.22 -19.88
C ARG A 118 -7.67 -1.98 -19.05
N ILE A 119 -7.44 -2.10 -17.75
CA ILE A 119 -7.04 -0.96 -16.90
C ILE A 119 -5.68 -0.38 -17.34
N PHE A 120 -4.76 -1.22 -17.81
CA PHE A 120 -3.48 -0.77 -18.39
C PHE A 120 -3.67 -0.11 -19.78
N LEU A 121 -4.68 -0.53 -20.55
CA LEU A 121 -5.00 0.01 -21.88
C LEU A 121 -5.92 1.25 -21.86
N TYR A 122 -6.70 1.48 -20.79
CA TYR A 122 -7.59 2.65 -20.65
C TYR A 122 -6.91 3.88 -20.02
N MET A 123 -5.58 3.88 -19.83
CA MET A 123 -4.80 5.10 -19.56
C MET A 123 -4.59 5.97 -20.82
N VAL A 124 -5.09 5.56 -22.00
CA VAL A 124 -5.19 6.40 -23.19
C VAL A 124 -6.58 7.05 -23.22
N PRO A 125 -6.68 8.39 -23.33
CA PRO A 125 -7.97 9.07 -23.24
C PRO A 125 -8.76 8.80 -24.52
N CYS A 126 -9.83 8.03 -24.43
CA CYS A 126 -10.81 7.95 -25.52
C CYS A 126 -12.17 8.39 -25.00
N SER A 127 -12.43 9.68 -25.21
CA SER A 127 -13.76 10.24 -25.37
C SER A 127 -14.53 9.45 -26.46
N TYR A 128 -15.86 9.48 -26.37
CA TYR A 128 -16.86 8.83 -27.25
C TYR A 128 -17.23 7.38 -26.92
N TYR A 129 -18.36 7.17 -26.26
CA TYR A 129 -19.66 6.95 -26.92
C TYR A 129 -20.77 6.98 -25.86
N GLY A 130 -21.70 7.92 -26.02
CA GLY A 130 -22.98 7.90 -25.31
C GLY A 130 -23.85 6.79 -25.87
N LEU A 131 -24.34 5.90 -25.00
CA LEU A 131 -25.45 5.01 -25.32
C LEU A 131 -26.37 4.92 -24.11
N GLN A 132 -27.48 5.65 -24.20
CA GLN A 132 -28.57 5.67 -23.25
C GLN A 132 -29.37 4.37 -23.41
N LEU A 133 -29.09 3.35 -22.59
CA LEU A 133 -29.99 2.19 -22.49
C LEU A 133 -30.96 2.40 -21.32
N SER A 134 -32.21 2.65 -21.72
CA SER A 134 -33.42 2.73 -20.92
C SER A 134 -33.44 1.76 -19.72
N SER A 135 -33.63 2.33 -18.53
CA SER A 135 -33.71 1.63 -17.25
C SER A 135 -35.08 0.97 -17.06
N ALA A 136 -35.15 -0.36 -17.13
CA ALA A 136 -36.25 -1.12 -16.53
C ALA A 136 -36.11 -1.06 -15.00
N PRO A 137 -37.20 -0.88 -14.23
CA PRO A 137 -37.14 -0.75 -12.78
C PRO A 137 -37.13 -2.15 -12.18
N THR A 138 -35.95 -2.75 -12.02
CA THR A 138 -35.82 -4.01 -11.31
C THR A 138 -35.16 -3.75 -9.96
N ASN A 139 -35.90 -4.06 -8.89
CA ASN A 139 -35.46 -4.05 -7.49
C ASN A 139 -34.29 -5.05 -7.28
N ILE A 140 -33.08 -4.74 -7.75
CA ILE A 140 -31.88 -5.59 -7.63
C ILE A 140 -30.79 -4.83 -6.86
N GLY A 141 -31.19 -4.22 -5.74
CA GLY A 141 -30.34 -3.31 -4.97
C GLY A 141 -29.42 -3.96 -3.94
N ASN A 142 -29.50 -5.26 -3.65
CA ASN A 142 -28.96 -5.80 -2.39
C ASN A 142 -28.53 -7.28 -2.44
N ASP A 143 -27.79 -7.75 -3.45
CA ASP A 143 -27.07 -9.02 -3.28
C ASP A 143 -25.76 -8.77 -2.49
N PRO A 144 -25.70 -9.12 -1.19
CA PRO A 144 -24.52 -8.89 -0.36
C PRO A 144 -23.29 -9.65 -0.88
N THR A 145 -23.48 -10.78 -1.55
CA THR A 145 -22.39 -11.62 -2.07
C THR A 145 -21.73 -10.94 -3.26
N LEU A 146 -22.52 -10.41 -4.19
CA LEU A 146 -22.01 -9.70 -5.36
C LEU A 146 -21.31 -8.39 -4.95
N GLU A 147 -21.86 -7.67 -3.98
CA GLU A 147 -21.22 -6.46 -3.45
C GLU A 147 -19.89 -6.78 -2.75
N PHE A 148 -19.84 -7.86 -1.98
CA PHE A 148 -18.63 -8.37 -1.36
C PHE A 148 -17.57 -8.75 -2.41
N LEU A 149 -17.93 -9.59 -3.39
CA LEU A 149 -17.02 -10.04 -4.45
C LEU A 149 -16.46 -8.86 -5.26
N ARG A 150 -17.30 -7.87 -5.57
CA ARG A 150 -16.85 -6.64 -6.23
C ARG A 150 -15.83 -5.88 -5.38
N LYS A 151 -16.14 -5.61 -4.11
CA LYS A 151 -15.23 -4.88 -3.20
C LYS A 151 -13.92 -5.65 -3.00
N PHE A 152 -14.01 -6.98 -2.90
CA PHE A 152 -12.89 -7.87 -2.78
C PHE A 152 -11.99 -7.83 -4.02
N GLY A 153 -12.55 -7.99 -5.23
CA GLY A 153 -11.80 -7.94 -6.48
C GLY A 153 -11.11 -6.59 -6.71
N ILE A 154 -11.81 -5.48 -6.46
CA ILE A 154 -11.23 -4.13 -6.56
C ILE A 154 -10.12 -3.95 -5.52
N GLY A 155 -10.32 -4.42 -4.29
CA GLY A 155 -9.32 -4.39 -3.22
C GLY A 155 -8.07 -5.21 -3.50
N LEU A 156 -8.23 -6.39 -4.13
CA LEU A 156 -7.09 -7.21 -4.56
C LEU A 156 -6.28 -6.53 -5.67
N ALA A 157 -6.96 -5.99 -6.68
CA ALA A 157 -6.28 -5.29 -7.78
C ALA A 157 -5.55 -4.04 -7.28
N SER A 158 -6.22 -3.20 -6.47
CA SER A 158 -5.62 -2.01 -5.88
C SER A 158 -4.45 -2.36 -4.95
N GLY A 159 -4.61 -3.39 -4.12
CA GLY A 159 -3.58 -3.88 -3.21
C GLY A 159 -2.35 -4.42 -3.94
N THR A 160 -2.55 -5.12 -5.06
CA THR A 160 -1.44 -5.67 -5.86
C THR A 160 -0.62 -4.55 -6.50
N ILE A 161 -1.29 -3.59 -7.14
CA ILE A 161 -0.61 -2.45 -7.77
C ILE A 161 0.11 -1.60 -6.72
N ALA A 162 -0.56 -1.30 -5.60
CA ALA A 162 0.06 -0.58 -4.49
C ALA A 162 1.28 -1.33 -3.94
N SER A 163 1.21 -2.66 -3.81
CA SER A 163 2.32 -3.48 -3.33
C SER A 163 3.51 -3.43 -4.28
N ILE A 164 3.31 -3.56 -5.60
CA ILE A 164 4.39 -3.51 -6.60
C ILE A 164 5.17 -2.19 -6.48
N ILE A 165 4.45 -1.07 -6.38
CA ILE A 165 5.07 0.25 -6.25
C ILE A 165 5.73 0.43 -4.87
N ASN A 166 5.21 -0.24 -3.84
CA ASN A 166 5.67 -0.09 -2.46
C ASN A 166 6.88 -0.98 -2.10
N ILE A 167 7.12 -2.08 -2.80
CA ILE A 167 8.22 -3.03 -2.52
C ILE A 167 9.59 -2.34 -2.35
N PRO A 168 10.00 -1.37 -3.20
CA PRO A 168 11.29 -0.70 -3.02
C PRO A 168 11.40 0.05 -1.69
N PHE A 169 10.30 0.60 -1.18
CA PHE A 169 10.23 1.25 0.13
C PHE A 169 10.32 0.24 1.28
N ASP A 170 9.72 -0.94 1.13
CA ASP A 170 9.84 -2.04 2.09
C ASP A 170 11.29 -2.56 2.16
N VAL A 171 11.97 -2.67 1.02
CA VAL A 171 13.40 -3.00 0.98
C VAL A 171 14.21 -1.93 1.70
N ALA A 172 14.02 -0.65 1.37
CA ALA A 172 14.74 0.43 2.04
C ALA A 172 14.51 0.46 3.55
N LYS A 173 13.26 0.29 3.99
CA LYS A 173 12.88 0.26 5.41
C LYS A 173 13.56 -0.89 6.14
N SER A 174 13.51 -2.10 5.60
CA SER A 174 14.11 -3.28 6.24
C SER A 174 15.63 -3.15 6.39
N ARG A 175 16.32 -2.56 5.40
CA ARG A 175 17.77 -2.30 5.46
C ARG A 175 18.15 -1.18 6.44
N ILE A 176 17.32 -0.15 6.58
CA ILE A 176 17.56 0.95 7.53
C ILE A 176 17.24 0.52 8.96
N GLN A 177 16.08 -0.09 9.21
CA GLN A 177 15.64 -0.46 10.57
C GLN A 177 16.28 -1.78 11.05
N GLY A 178 16.76 -2.61 10.14
CA GLY A 178 17.51 -3.83 10.45
C GLY A 178 18.97 -3.60 10.88
N PRO A 179 19.67 -4.70 11.20
CA PRO A 179 21.09 -4.66 11.54
C PRO A 179 21.92 -4.14 10.36
N GLN A 180 22.94 -3.34 10.66
CA GLN A 180 23.87 -2.85 9.65
C GLN A 180 24.87 -3.95 9.27
N PRO A 181 25.35 -3.98 8.02
CA PRO A 181 26.28 -5.02 7.56
C PRO A 181 27.64 -4.96 8.25
N VAL A 182 28.08 -3.76 8.67
CA VAL A 182 29.33 -3.56 9.42
C VAL A 182 29.00 -2.99 10.80
N PRO A 183 29.41 -3.64 11.90
CA PRO A 183 29.23 -3.09 13.24
C PRO A 183 29.90 -1.72 13.39
N GLY A 184 29.15 -0.72 13.86
CA GLY A 184 29.67 0.63 14.10
C GLY A 184 29.56 1.61 12.93
N GLU A 185 29.27 1.14 11.70
CA GLU A 185 29.07 2.01 10.54
C GLU A 185 27.60 2.05 10.10
N ILE A 186 27.09 3.26 9.83
CA ILE A 186 25.70 3.44 9.36
C ILE A 186 25.70 3.54 7.83
N LYS A 187 25.64 2.39 7.17
CA LYS A 187 25.55 2.28 5.71
C LYS A 187 24.21 2.84 5.18
N TYR A 188 23.10 2.50 5.83
CA TYR A 188 21.74 2.86 5.39
C TYR A 188 21.11 3.90 6.33
N ARG A 189 20.85 5.11 5.82
CA ARG A 189 20.28 6.24 6.62
C ARG A 189 18.92 6.73 6.12
N THR A 190 18.82 7.02 4.83
CA THR A 190 17.65 7.70 4.23
C THR A 190 17.09 6.86 3.10
N CYS A 191 15.76 6.87 2.94
CA CYS A 191 15.06 6.01 1.99
C CYS A 191 15.69 6.00 0.59
N PHE A 192 15.72 7.15 -0.10
CA PHE A 192 16.20 7.21 -1.48
C PHE A 192 17.69 6.88 -1.63
N LYS A 193 18.53 7.28 -0.67
CA LYS A 193 19.95 6.89 -0.67
C LYS A 193 20.10 5.37 -0.54
N THR A 194 19.36 4.76 0.37
CA THR A 194 19.36 3.31 0.56
C THR A 194 18.86 2.60 -0.69
N MET A 195 17.76 3.05 -1.30
CA MET A 195 17.26 2.50 -2.55
C MET A 195 18.31 2.57 -3.66
N ALA A 196 18.97 3.72 -3.82
CA ALA A 196 20.02 3.90 -4.82
C ALA A 196 21.26 3.01 -4.54
N THR A 197 21.64 2.84 -3.26
CA THR A 197 22.72 1.92 -2.88
C THR A 197 22.35 0.48 -3.17
N VAL A 198 21.15 0.03 -2.79
CA VAL A 198 20.68 -1.34 -3.06
C VAL A 198 20.63 -1.59 -4.56
N TYR A 199 20.08 -0.66 -5.35
CA TYR A 199 20.05 -0.78 -6.81
C TYR A 199 21.45 -0.90 -7.42
N LYS A 200 22.43 -0.15 -6.90
CA LYS A 200 23.83 -0.22 -7.37
C LYS A 200 24.54 -1.52 -6.98
N GLU A 201 24.19 -2.10 -5.84
CA GLU A 201 24.87 -3.28 -5.29
C GLU A 201 24.21 -4.60 -5.70
N GLU A 202 22.88 -4.63 -5.80
CA GLU A 202 22.08 -5.85 -5.98
C GLU A 202 21.38 -5.92 -7.35
N GLY A 203 21.17 -4.78 -8.02
CA GLY A 203 20.39 -4.68 -9.26
C GLY A 203 18.91 -4.48 -9.01
#